data_AF-A0A9P0CBS5-F1
#
_entry.id   AF-A0A9P0CBS5-F1
#
_cell.length_a   1.000
_cell.length_b   1.000
_cell.length_c   1.000
_cell.angle_alpha   90.00
_cell.angle_beta   90.00
_cell.angle_gamma   90.00
#
_symmetry.space_group_name_H-M   'P 1'
#
loop_
_entity.id
_entity.type
_entity.pdbx_description
1 polymer ?
#
loop_
_entity_poly.entity_id
_entity_poly.type
_entity_poly.pdbx_seq_one_letter_code
_entity_poly.pdbx_strand_id
1 'polypeptide(L)'
;MSAQNVNVCDIGDDVKEVLKKFRFQKHNSNSALILKVNREKQALEVDEELENVEVEELQDILPSHQPRFIIYSYKLEHSDGRTSFPMCFIFYTPRDAHMELQVRFNSIFSA
;
A
#
# COMPACT_ATOMS: atom_id res chain seq x y z
N MET A 1 21.27 22.56 -12.08
CA MET A 1 20.37 22.26 -10.94
C MET A 1 20.40 20.76 -10.78
N SER A 2 21.05 20.30 -9.72
CA SER A 2 21.34 18.89 -9.45
C SER A 2 20.04 18.11 -9.31
N ALA A 3 19.82 17.13 -10.18
CA ALA A 3 18.79 16.12 -9.98
C ALA A 3 19.09 15.42 -8.65
N GLN A 4 18.29 15.71 -7.62
CA GLN A 4 18.36 15.01 -6.36
C GLN A 4 17.99 13.56 -6.67
N ASN A 5 18.96 12.66 -6.57
CA ASN A 5 18.74 11.21 -6.59
C ASN A 5 17.68 10.90 -5.55
N VAL A 6 16.48 10.55 -6.02
CA VAL A 6 15.41 10.13 -5.13
C VAL A 6 15.72 8.69 -4.77
N ASN A 7 16.22 8.46 -3.55
CA ASN A 7 16.48 7.11 -3.04
C ASN A 7 15.16 6.31 -3.11
N VAL A 8 15.06 5.44 -4.12
CA VAL A 8 14.03 4.40 -4.20
C VAL A 8 14.21 3.55 -2.94
N CYS A 9 13.21 3.53 -2.07
CA CYS A 9 13.30 2.75 -0.85
C CYS A 9 13.42 1.26 -1.20
N ASP A 10 14.35 0.56 -0.56
CA ASP A 10 14.54 -0.86 -0.82
C ASP A 10 13.32 -1.65 -0.32
N ILE A 11 12.82 -2.53 -1.18
CA ILE A 11 11.80 -3.51 -0.82
C ILE A 11 12.54 -4.70 -0.19
N GLY A 12 12.55 -4.75 1.14
CA GLY A 12 13.12 -5.87 1.89
C GLY A 12 12.46 -7.20 1.51
N ASP A 13 13.21 -8.29 1.62
CA ASP A 13 12.71 -9.61 1.24
C ASP A 13 11.53 -10.06 2.12
N ASP A 14 11.48 -9.64 3.38
CA ASP A 14 10.35 -9.86 4.30
C ASP A 14 9.05 -9.30 3.72
N VAL A 15 9.09 -8.08 3.17
CA VAL A 15 7.91 -7.46 2.54
C VAL A 15 7.54 -8.20 1.26
N LYS A 16 8.52 -8.63 0.44
CA LYS A 16 8.22 -9.43 -0.75
C LYS A 16 7.55 -10.75 -0.39
N GLU A 17 7.97 -11.40 0.71
CA GLU A 17 7.35 -12.62 1.19
C GLU A 17 5.91 -12.38 1.64
N VAL A 18 5.64 -11.31 2.39
CA VAL A 18 4.28 -10.94 2.81
C VAL A 18 3.42 -10.59 1.60
N LEU A 19 3.93 -9.80 0.65
CA LEU A 19 3.24 -9.48 -0.60
C LEU A 19 2.90 -10.74 -1.40
N LYS A 20 3.83 -11.69 -1.46
CA LYS A 20 3.63 -12.97 -2.15
C LYS A 20 2.57 -13.80 -1.43
N LYS A 21 2.63 -13.89 -0.09
CA LYS A 21 1.60 -14.57 0.71
C LYS A 21 0.24 -13.93 0.50
N PHE A 22 0.13 -12.61 0.64
CA PHE A 22 -1.11 -11.86 0.43
C PHE A 22 -1.68 -12.05 -0.98
N ARG A 23 -0.83 -12.09 -2.01
CA ARG A 23 -1.26 -12.36 -3.40
C ARG A 23 -1.79 -13.78 -3.62
N PHE A 24 -1.21 -14.77 -2.96
CA PHE A 24 -1.62 -16.17 -3.12
C PHE A 24 -2.64 -16.63 -2.07
N GLN A 25 -2.91 -15.81 -1.06
CA GLN A 25 -3.91 -16.06 -0.05
C GLN A 25 -5.29 -16.09 -0.70
N LYS A 26 -6.08 -17.10 -0.32
CA LYS A 26 -7.48 -17.19 -0.72
C LYS A 26 -8.29 -16.23 0.13
N HIS A 27 -8.42 -15.00 -0.36
CA HIS A 27 -9.31 -14.02 0.24
C HIS A 27 -10.76 -14.47 0.02
N ASN A 28 -11.54 -14.52 1.10
CA ASN A 28 -12.99 -14.76 1.05
C ASN A 28 -13.79 -13.46 1.29
N SER A 29 -13.12 -12.45 1.85
CA SER A 29 -13.60 -11.13 2.21
C SER A 29 -12.65 -10.06 1.67
N ASN A 30 -13.01 -8.79 1.84
CA ASN A 30 -12.12 -7.68 1.50
C ASN A 30 -10.93 -7.65 2.47
N SER A 31 -9.71 -7.52 1.96
CA SER A 31 -8.50 -7.49 2.77
C SER A 31 -7.61 -6.33 2.36
N ALA A 32 -6.93 -5.70 3.32
CA ALA A 32 -6.01 -4.61 3.08
C ALA A 32 -4.65 -4.91 3.72
N LEU A 33 -3.57 -4.67 2.99
CA LEU A 33 -2.21 -4.70 3.51
C LEU A 33 -1.64 -3.28 3.45
N ILE A 34 -1.37 -2.70 4.62
CA ILE A 34 -0.83 -1.35 4.77
C ILE A 34 0.69 -1.44 4.94
N LEU A 35 1.39 -0.69 4.11
CA LEU A 35 2.84 -0.61 4.07
C LEU A 35 3.30 0.80 4.41
N LYS A 36 4.44 0.87 5.10
CA LYS A 36 5.08 2.10 5.54
C LYS A 36 6.50 2.20 5.07
N VAL A 37 6.98 3.43 4.92
CA VAL A 37 8.39 3.69 4.66
C VAL A 37 9.07 4.02 5.98
N ASN A 38 9.96 3.14 6.42
CA ASN A 38 10.81 3.41 7.57
C ASN A 38 11.91 4.39 7.16
N ARG A 39 11.90 5.60 7.75
CA ARG A 39 12.86 6.66 7.40
C ARG A 39 14.29 6.34 7.84
N GLU A 40 14.46 5.58 8.92
CA GLU A 40 15.78 5.25 9.47
C GLU A 40 16.47 4.20 8.60
N LYS A 41 15.71 3.20 8.14
CA LYS A 41 16.23 2.11 7.30
C LYS A 41 16.13 2.40 5.80
N GLN A 42 15.44 3.47 5.40
CA GLN A 42 15.05 3.76 4.02
C GLN A 42 14.40 2.56 3.29
N ALA A 43 13.62 1.76 4.02
CA ALA A 43 13.04 0.52 3.52
C ALA A 43 11.51 0.49 3.72
N LEU A 44 10.83 -0.27 2.88
CA LEU A 44 9.42 -0.62 3.07
C LEU A 44 9.28 -1.63 4.20
N GLU A 45 8.32 -1.41 5.09
CA GLU A 45 7.95 -2.32 6.18
C GLU A 45 6.42 -2.50 6.18
N VAL A 46 5.96 -3.69 6.58
CA VAL A 46 4.53 -3.93 6.84
C VAL A 46 4.14 -3.15 8.09
N ASP A 47 3.08 -2.37 7.97
CA ASP A 47 2.51 -1.67 9.12
C ASP A 47 1.40 -2.51 9.73
N GLU A 48 0.37 -2.81 8.94
CA GLU A 48 -0.82 -3.54 9.39
C GLU A 48 -1.38 -4.39 8.25
N GLU A 49 -1.96 -5.53 8.62
CA GLU A 49 -2.73 -6.41 7.73
C GLU A 49 -4.15 -6.51 8.30
N LEU A 50 -5.14 -6.17 7.48
CA LEU A 50 -6.54 -6.08 7.83
C LEU A 50 -7.32 -7.07 6.99
N GLU A 51 -8.18 -7.85 7.64
CA GLU A 51 -9.12 -8.76 6.99
C GLU A 51 -10.55 -8.28 7.25
N ASN A 52 -11.42 -8.46 6.26
CA ASN A 52 -12.81 -8.04 6.28
C ASN A 52 -13.01 -6.55 6.55
N VAL A 53 -12.23 -5.70 5.86
CA VAL A 53 -12.28 -4.24 5.97
C VAL A 53 -12.88 -3.60 4.71
N GLU A 54 -13.76 -2.61 4.88
CA GLU A 54 -14.26 -1.82 3.76
C GLU A 54 -13.38 -0.59 3.46
N VAL A 55 -13.51 -0.03 2.26
CA VAL A 55 -12.72 1.14 1.83
C VAL A 55 -12.98 2.36 2.72
N GLU A 56 -14.18 2.48 3.26
CA GLU A 56 -14.59 3.58 4.14
C GLU A 56 -13.89 3.48 5.50
N GLU A 57 -13.92 2.29 6.11
CA GLU A 57 -13.22 1.99 7.37
C GLU A 57 -11.70 2.18 7.22
N LEU A 58 -11.16 1.85 6.04
CA LEU A 58 -9.74 2.05 5.76
C LEU A 58 -9.33 3.52 5.86
N GLN A 59 -10.21 4.47 5.52
CA GLN A 59 -9.90 5.91 5.64
C GLN A 59 -9.71 6.34 7.09
N ASP A 60 -10.47 5.75 8.02
CA ASP A 60 -10.38 6.05 9.45
C ASP A 60 -9.15 5.42 10.11
N ILE A 61 -8.67 4.30 9.57
CA ILE A 61 -7.47 3.61 10.06
C ILE A 61 -6.19 4.32 9.58
N LEU A 62 -6.23 4.92 8.38
CA LEU A 62 -5.05 5.56 7.79
C LEU A 62 -4.67 6.86 8.52
N PRO A 63 -3.37 7.09 8.78
CA PRO A 63 -2.93 8.30 9.47
C PRO A 63 -3.00 9.53 8.57
N SER A 64 -3.52 10.64 9.13
CA SER A 64 -3.75 11.89 8.40
C SER A 64 -2.50 12.70 8.05
N HIS A 65 -1.32 12.30 8.51
CA HIS A 65 -0.08 13.10 8.37
C HIS A 65 1.06 12.39 7.65
N GLN A 66 0.93 11.09 7.38
CA GLN A 66 1.99 10.32 6.73
C GLN A 66 1.45 9.54 5.54
N PRO A 67 2.13 9.62 4.38
CA PRO A 67 1.77 8.81 3.23
C PRO A 67 1.91 7.33 3.52
N ARG A 68 1.00 6.53 2.97
CA ARG A 68 0.98 5.06 3.11
C ARG A 68 0.78 4.42 1.74
N PHE A 69 1.39 3.26 1.56
CA PHE A 69 1.05 2.36 0.47
C PHE A 69 0.09 1.32 0.98
N ILE A 70 -0.91 0.98 0.19
CA ILE A 70 -1.97 0.07 0.57
C ILE A 70 -2.17 -0.90 -0.58
N ILE A 71 -2.25 -2.18 -0.28
CA ILE A 71 -2.72 -3.18 -1.23
C ILE A 71 -4.08 -3.63 -0.76
N TYR A 72 -5.10 -3.32 -1.54
CA TYR A 72 -6.47 -3.63 -1.22
C TYR A 72 -6.99 -4.71 -2.18
N SER A 73 -7.40 -5.83 -1.63
CA SER A 73 -8.05 -6.92 -2.34
C SER A 73 -9.53 -6.88 -2.00
N TYR A 74 -10.39 -6.57 -2.97
CA TYR A 74 -11.83 -6.51 -2.74
C TYR A 74 -12.56 -7.63 -3.46
N LYS A 75 -13.63 -8.12 -2.85
CA LYS A 75 -14.53 -9.10 -3.44
C LYS A 75 -15.37 -8.41 -4.52
N LEU A 76 -15.13 -8.78 -5.77
CA LEU A 76 -15.92 -8.34 -6.92
C LEU A 76 -16.75 -9.50 -7.44
N GLU A 77 -18.07 -9.40 -7.28
CA GLU A 77 -19.03 -10.30 -7.90
C GLU A 77 -19.39 -9.80 -9.29
N HIS A 78 -19.08 -10.60 -10.30
CA HIS A 78 -19.38 -10.32 -11.70
C HIS A 78 -20.83 -10.70 -12.01
N SER A 79 -21.40 -10.05 -13.02
CA SER A 79 -22.77 -10.34 -13.50
C SER A 79 -22.95 -11.76 -14.04
N ASP A 80 -21.85 -12.46 -14.36
CA ASP A 80 -21.84 -13.85 -14.80
C ASP A 80 -21.85 -14.87 -13.64
N GLY A 81 -21.92 -14.39 -12.39
CA GLY A 81 -21.94 -15.21 -11.17
C GLY A 81 -20.55 -15.61 -10.66
N ARG A 82 -19.47 -15.16 -11.30
CA ARG A 82 -18.11 -15.40 -10.81
C ARG A 82 -17.73 -14.39 -9.74
N THR A 83 -17.06 -14.85 -8.71
CA THR A 83 -16.40 -13.98 -7.73
C THR A 83 -14.92 -13.87 -8.07
N SER A 84 -14.41 -12.65 -8.16
CA SER A 84 -12.99 -12.37 -8.33
C SER A 84 -12.49 -11.48 -7.19
N PHE A 85 -11.19 -11.53 -6.93
CA PHE A 85 -10.53 -10.69 -5.94
C PHE A 85 -9.45 -9.86 -6.62
N PRO A 86 -9.82 -8.81 -7.39
CA PRO A 86 -8.84 -7.88 -7.94
C PRO A 86 -8.06 -7.21 -6.80
N MET A 87 -6.73 -7.19 -6.95
CA MET A 87 -5.84 -6.44 -6.07
C MET A 87 -5.54 -5.07 -6.65
N CYS A 88 -5.78 -4.03 -5.86
CA CYS A 88 -5.46 -2.64 -6.16
C CYS A 88 -4.29 -2.19 -5.31
N PHE A 89 -3.28 -1.59 -5.94
CA PHE A 89 -2.24 -0.86 -5.23
C PHE A 89 -2.68 0.61 -5.13
N ILE A 90 -2.99 1.04 -3.91
CA ILE A 90 -3.47 2.38 -3.60
C ILE A 90 -2.34 3.13 -2.91
N PHE A 91 -2.00 4.28 -3.46
CA PHE A 91 -1.07 5.20 -2.82
C PHE A 91 -1.85 6.34 -2.16
N TYR A 92 -1.83 6.37 -0.82
CA TYR A 92 -2.52 7.38 -0.03
C TYR A 92 -1.57 8.52 0.35
N THR A 93 -1.90 9.73 -0.07
CA THR A 93 -1.22 10.97 0.34
C THR A 93 -2.20 11.92 1.01
N PRO A 94 -2.04 12.20 2.31
CA PRO A 94 -2.83 13.26 2.92
C PRO A 94 -2.42 14.63 2.36
N ARG A 95 -3.37 15.56 2.28
CA ARG A 95 -3.17 16.92 1.73
C ARG A 95 -2.11 17.73 2.49
N ASP A 96 -1.93 17.46 3.78
CA ASP A 96 -0.95 18.12 4.65
C ASP A 96 0.43 17.42 4.65
N ALA A 97 0.63 16.41 3.80
CA ALA A 97 1.93 15.77 3.68
C ALA A 97 2.97 16.77 3.14
N HIS A 98 4.07 16.93 3.88
CA HIS A 98 5.20 17.77 3.49
C HIS A 98 5.63 17.47 2.04
N MET A 99 5.87 18.50 1.23
CA MET A 99 6.13 18.39 -0.22
C MET A 99 7.25 17.38 -0.55
N GLU A 100 8.29 17.30 0.29
CA GLU A 100 9.39 16.33 0.14
C GLU A 100 8.93 14.86 0.27
N LEU A 101 7.91 14.57 1.09
CA LEU A 101 7.35 13.23 1.24
C LEU A 101 6.50 12.84 0.03
N GLN A 102 5.76 13.81 -0.53
CA GLN A 102 4.97 13.59 -1.75
C GLN A 102 5.87 13.26 -2.95
N VAL A 103 6.97 14.02 -3.12
CA VAL A 103 7.93 13.76 -4.21
C VAL A 103 8.60 12.38 -4.05
N ARG A 104 9.00 12.01 -2.83
CA ARG A 104 9.65 10.71 -2.56
C ARG A 104 8.75 9.50 -2.84
N PHE A 105 7.48 9.58 -2.49
CA PHE A 105 6.59 8.44 -2.73
C PHE A 105 6.16 8.35 -4.20
N ASN A 106 5.94 9.48 -4.87
CA ASN A 106 5.62 9.50 -6.31
C ASN A 106 6.73 8.84 -7.15
N SER A 107 8.00 9.04 -6.79
CA SER A 107 9.11 8.37 -7.49
C SER A 107 9.15 6.85 -7.27
N ILE A 108 8.70 6.35 -6.12
CA ILE A 108 8.65 4.90 -5.84
C ILE A 108 7.60 4.23 -6.73
N PHE A 109 6.50 4.91 -7.06
CA PHE A 109 5.46 4.37 -7.95
C PHE A 109 5.91 4.31 -9.42
N SER A 110 6.87 5.17 -9.83
CA SER A 110 7.36 5.24 -11.22
C SER A 110 8.56 4.34 -11.55
N ALA A 111 9.14 3.67 -10.55
CA ALA A 111 10.29 2.77 -10.69
C ALA A 111 9.81 1.32 -10.79
#